data_AF-A0A6I4IVX7-F1
#
_entry.id   AF-A0A6I4IVX7-F1
#
_cell.length_a   1.000
_cell.length_b   1.000
_cell.length_c   1.000
_cell.angle_alpha   90.00
_cell.angle_beta   90.00
_cell.angle_gamma   90.00
#
_symmetry.space_group_name_H-M   'P 1'
#
loop_
_entity.id
_entity.type
_entity.pdbx_description
1 polymer ?
#
loop_
_entity_poly.entity_id
_entity_poly.type
_entity_poly.pdbx_seq_one_letter_code
_entity_poly.pdbx_strand_id
1 'polypeptide(L)'
;MKEQFLYETFIPAITVVVVALLSAEFVGRSKHIGRGYSFFMMLGLIPGIIGLIFSPSAKKEPTKANSLYSVFGAFLILAGLYGFYQGIDNFSFINFFVLLSYFSSAFYCFELSKGNVLNKEPKYYFEGTNERKVTETKMKLESTISNLVNLKEKGILTDEEYNQKIGKIETDISERELKNSTEYKQLKSLLDSGVLTKDEFENKINLLKDSSDKEVDKIEISKILNSATDNYLKDLNNL
;
A
#
# COMPACT_ATOMS: atom_id res chain seq x y z
N MET A 1 -9.12 16.65 49.16
CA MET A 1 -7.91 16.60 48.31
C MET A 1 -7.88 15.39 47.38
N LYS A 2 -8.02 14.14 47.88
CA LYS A 2 -8.05 12.93 47.02
C LYS A 2 -9.25 12.87 46.06
N GLU A 3 -10.46 13.13 46.54
CA GLU A 3 -11.67 13.11 45.70
C GLU A 3 -11.64 14.22 44.64
N GLN A 4 -11.28 15.44 45.04
CA GLN A 4 -11.17 16.56 44.11
C GLN A 4 -10.16 16.29 42.98
N PHE A 5 -8.96 15.78 43.31
CA PHE A 5 -7.98 15.36 42.30
C PHE A 5 -8.52 14.27 41.36
N LEU A 6 -9.26 13.30 41.91
CA LEU A 6 -9.84 12.21 41.14
C LEU A 6 -10.85 12.72 40.09
N TYR A 7 -11.78 13.59 40.50
CA TYR A 7 -12.87 14.05 39.63
C TYR A 7 -12.48 15.21 38.71
N GLU A 8 -11.62 16.12 39.17
CA GLU A 8 -11.25 17.32 38.39
C GLU A 8 -10.07 17.10 37.43
N THR A 9 -9.21 16.12 37.73
CA THR A 9 -7.97 15.91 36.94
C THR A 9 -7.90 14.52 36.35
N PHE A 10 -8.04 13.47 37.17
CA PHE A 10 -7.77 12.10 36.73
C PHE A 10 -8.84 11.54 35.78
N ILE A 11 -10.12 11.64 36.15
CA ILE A 11 -11.24 11.16 35.33
C ILE A 11 -11.31 11.87 33.97
N PRO A 12 -11.19 13.21 33.88
CA PRO A 12 -11.14 13.91 32.60
C PRO A 12 -9.96 13.47 31.72
N ALA A 13 -8.76 13.32 32.30
CA ALA A 13 -7.59 12.88 31.56
C ALA A 13 -7.78 11.47 30.96
N ILE A 14 -8.31 10.52 31.75
CA ILE A 14 -8.65 9.18 31.25
C ILE A 14 -9.68 9.24 30.14
N THR A 15 -10.72 10.06 30.32
CA THR A 15 -11.79 10.19 29.33
C THR A 15 -11.22 10.65 27.98
N VAL A 16 -10.35 11.67 27.97
CA VAL A 16 -9.66 12.13 26.76
C VAL A 16 -8.85 11.01 26.11
N VAL A 17 -8.08 10.26 26.91
CA VAL A 17 -7.26 9.15 26.40
C VAL A 17 -8.12 8.05 25.77
N VAL A 18 -9.22 7.65 26.42
CA VAL A 18 -10.13 6.62 25.90
C VAL A 18 -10.79 7.07 24.60
N VAL A 19 -11.27 8.31 24.54
CA VAL A 19 -11.86 8.88 23.32
C VAL A 19 -10.84 8.94 22.18
N ALA A 20 -9.59 9.34 22.48
CA ALA A 20 -8.51 9.37 21.51
C ALA A 20 -8.17 7.96 20.99
N LEU A 21 -8.14 6.94 21.86
CA LEU A 21 -7.90 5.55 21.47
C LEU A 21 -8.99 5.02 20.53
N LEU A 22 -10.27 5.21 20.89
CA LEU A 22 -11.40 4.78 20.06
C LEU A 22 -11.40 5.48 18.69
N SER A 23 -11.14 6.79 18.69
CA SER A 23 -11.04 7.58 17.46
C SER A 23 -9.87 7.12 16.59
N ALA A 24 -8.72 6.84 17.19
CA ALA A 24 -7.54 6.34 16.49
C ALA A 24 -7.75 4.95 15.89
N GLU A 25 -8.52 4.10 16.55
CA GLU A 25 -8.84 2.77 16.07
C GLU A 25 -9.76 2.82 14.86
N PHE A 26 -10.78 3.69 14.89
CA PHE A 26 -11.70 3.86 13.77
C PHE A 26 -11.04 4.58 12.59
N VAL A 27 -10.43 5.73 12.86
CA VAL A 27 -9.93 6.63 11.82
C VAL A 27 -8.53 6.26 11.35
N GLY A 28 -7.64 5.88 12.28
CA GLY A 28 -6.24 5.61 11.97
C GLY A 28 -6.01 4.38 11.09
N ARG A 29 -6.97 3.44 11.04
CA ARG A 29 -6.98 2.33 10.07
C ARG A 29 -7.29 2.77 8.64
N SER A 30 -7.95 3.90 8.45
CA SER A 30 -8.51 4.34 7.16
C SER A 30 -7.72 5.46 6.47
N LYS A 31 -6.67 5.97 7.14
CA LYS A 31 -5.97 7.22 6.81
C LYS A 31 -4.46 7.04 6.65
N HIS A 32 -3.84 7.97 5.91
CA HIS A 32 -2.39 7.98 5.64
C HIS A 32 -1.51 8.14 6.88
N ILE A 33 -2.12 8.49 8.00
CA ILE A 33 -1.46 8.87 9.25
C ILE A 33 -1.22 7.67 10.19
N GLY A 34 -2.08 6.65 10.14
CA GLY A 34 -1.97 5.45 10.97
C GLY A 34 -2.53 5.64 12.37
N ARG A 35 -2.65 4.53 13.13
CA ARG A 35 -3.29 4.53 14.45
C ARG A 35 -2.53 5.35 15.49
N GLY A 36 -1.23 5.14 15.60
CA GLY A 36 -0.40 5.82 16.61
C GLY A 36 -0.46 7.34 16.50
N TYR A 37 -0.26 7.88 15.30
CA TYR A 37 -0.37 9.33 15.09
C TYR A 37 -1.81 9.85 15.21
N SER A 38 -2.81 9.07 14.77
CA SER A 38 -4.23 9.43 15.00
C SER A 38 -4.54 9.59 16.48
N PHE A 39 -4.00 8.71 17.33
CA PHE A 39 -4.16 8.81 18.78
C PHE A 39 -3.60 10.13 19.30
N PHE A 40 -2.34 10.44 19.00
CA PHE A 40 -1.71 11.67 19.50
C PHE A 40 -2.39 12.93 18.98
N MET A 41 -2.83 12.96 17.71
CA MET A 41 -3.62 14.09 17.21
C MET A 41 -4.96 14.21 17.92
N MET A 42 -5.63 13.10 18.26
CA MET A 42 -6.94 13.14 18.92
C MET A 42 -6.89 13.45 20.43
N LEU A 43 -5.69 13.58 21.02
CA LEU A 43 -5.54 14.09 22.39
C LEU A 43 -6.01 15.55 22.54
N GLY A 44 -6.03 16.30 21.44
CA GLY A 44 -6.62 17.63 21.34
C GLY A 44 -7.72 17.62 20.28
N LEU A 45 -8.94 17.99 20.66
CA LEU A 45 -10.12 17.80 19.81
C LEU A 45 -10.04 18.62 18.51
N ILE A 46 -9.65 19.89 18.59
CA ILE A 46 -9.54 20.81 17.44
C ILE A 46 -8.41 20.39 16.48
N PRO A 47 -7.13 20.35 16.91
CA PRO A 47 -6.03 19.87 16.05
C PRO A 47 -6.26 18.45 15.53
N GLY A 48 -6.85 17.57 16.34
CA GLY A 48 -7.25 16.22 15.96
C GLY A 48 -8.21 16.18 14.78
N ILE A 49 -9.36 16.87 14.89
CA ILE A 49 -10.35 16.93 13.80
C ILE A 49 -9.74 17.54 12.53
N ILE A 50 -9.01 18.64 12.66
CA ILE A 50 -8.38 19.32 11.52
C ILE A 50 -7.42 18.36 10.81
N GLY A 51 -6.50 17.74 11.53
CA GLY A 51 -5.55 16.81 10.94
C GLY A 51 -6.24 15.60 10.31
N LEU A 52 -7.36 15.12 10.86
CA LEU A 52 -8.14 14.03 10.27
C LEU A 52 -8.90 14.41 9.00
N ILE A 53 -9.46 15.62 8.92
CA ILE A 53 -10.13 16.14 7.72
C ILE A 53 -9.14 16.26 6.57
N PHE A 54 -7.97 16.84 6.85
CA PHE A 54 -6.92 17.02 5.84
C PHE A 54 -6.12 15.76 5.57
N SER A 55 -6.23 14.72 6.41
CA SER A 55 -5.57 13.45 6.20
C SER A 55 -6.17 12.72 4.99
N PRO A 56 -5.37 12.40 3.96
CA PRO A 56 -5.81 11.58 2.84
C PRO A 56 -6.21 10.17 3.30
N SER A 57 -7.21 9.59 2.64
CA SER A 57 -7.61 8.20 2.89
C SER A 57 -6.62 7.25 2.24
N ALA A 58 -6.28 6.18 2.97
CA ALA A 58 -5.28 5.17 2.55
C ALA A 58 -5.62 4.50 1.21
N LYS A 59 -6.89 4.47 0.83
CA LYS A 59 -7.36 3.91 -0.45
C LYS A 59 -7.15 4.82 -1.67
N LYS A 60 -6.71 6.08 -1.47
CA LYS A 60 -6.42 7.01 -2.56
C LYS A 60 -4.95 6.88 -3.00
N GLU A 61 -4.64 7.44 -4.16
CA GLU A 61 -3.26 7.59 -4.64
C GLU A 61 -2.34 8.24 -3.59
N PRO A 62 -1.01 8.04 -3.69
CA PRO A 62 -0.08 8.59 -2.71
C PRO A 62 -0.25 10.11 -2.65
N THR A 63 -0.15 10.70 -1.46
CA THR A 63 -0.28 12.14 -1.32
C THR A 63 0.80 12.83 -2.14
N LYS A 64 0.40 13.63 -3.13
CA LYS A 64 1.35 14.50 -3.84
C LYS A 64 1.88 15.55 -2.87
N ALA A 65 3.19 15.76 -2.90
CA ALA A 65 3.84 16.81 -2.11
C ALA A 65 3.17 18.17 -2.36
N ASN A 66 2.87 18.90 -1.29
CA ASN A 66 2.25 20.21 -1.35
C ASN A 66 2.76 21.10 -0.21
N SER A 67 3.36 22.23 -0.58
CA SER A 67 3.93 23.20 0.36
C SER A 67 2.89 23.88 1.25
N LEU A 68 1.60 23.88 0.89
CA LEU A 68 0.55 24.41 1.77
C LEU A 68 0.51 23.67 3.11
N TYR A 69 0.80 22.37 3.14
CA TYR A 69 0.82 21.62 4.39
C TYR A 69 1.95 22.07 5.32
N SER A 70 3.09 22.56 4.82
CA SER A 70 4.15 23.07 5.70
C SER A 70 3.76 24.42 6.33
N VAL A 71 3.00 25.25 5.62
CA VAL A 71 2.42 26.49 6.17
C VAL A 71 1.44 26.17 7.30
N PHE A 72 0.54 25.20 7.08
CA PHE A 72 -0.35 24.73 8.14
C PHE A 72 0.39 24.12 9.33
N GLY A 73 1.46 23.35 9.07
CA GLY A 73 2.32 22.80 10.13
C GLY A 73 2.96 23.90 10.98
N ALA A 74 3.49 24.94 10.36
CA ALA A 74 4.04 26.10 11.06
C ALA A 74 2.97 26.84 11.88
N PHE A 75 1.78 27.04 11.31
CA PHE A 75 0.64 27.62 12.03
C PHE A 75 0.26 26.81 13.27
N LEU A 76 0.21 25.47 13.17
CA LEU A 76 -0.11 24.59 14.30
C LEU A 76 0.95 24.64 15.40
N ILE A 77 2.24 24.75 15.07
CA ILE A 77 3.31 24.97 16.07
C ILE A 77 3.07 26.29 16.81
N LEU A 78 2.87 27.39 16.07
CA LEU A 78 2.67 28.71 16.66
C LEU A 78 1.41 28.74 17.53
N ALA A 79 0.32 28.14 17.09
CA ALA A 79 -0.91 28.02 17.85
C ALA A 79 -0.73 27.19 19.14
N GLY A 80 -0.03 26.06 19.05
CA GLY A 80 0.30 25.22 20.21
C GLY A 80 1.17 25.94 21.24
N LEU A 81 2.22 26.63 20.79
CA LEU A 81 3.10 27.43 21.65
C LEU A 81 2.35 28.60 22.29
N TYR A 82 1.51 29.30 21.52
CA TYR A 82 0.68 30.40 22.05
C TYR A 82 -0.30 29.90 23.12
N GLY A 83 -1.01 28.79 22.85
CA GLY A 83 -1.91 28.17 23.83
C GLY A 83 -1.18 27.71 25.09
N PHE A 84 0.01 27.14 24.94
CA PHE A 84 0.85 26.75 26.09
C PHE A 84 1.31 27.97 26.90
N TYR A 85 1.75 29.04 26.23
CA TYR A 85 2.16 30.27 26.90
C TYR A 85 1.02 30.89 27.73
N GLN A 86 -0.20 30.95 27.17
CA GLN A 86 -1.37 31.44 27.90
C GLN A 86 -1.75 30.55 29.10
N GLY A 87 -1.44 29.25 29.04
CA GLY A 87 -1.75 28.27 30.06
C GLY A 87 -0.62 27.95 31.04
N ILE A 88 0.49 28.69 31.00
CA ILE A 88 1.72 28.31 31.72
C ILE A 88 1.56 28.38 33.24
N ASP A 89 0.84 29.40 33.72
CA ASP A 89 0.60 29.60 35.15
C ASP A 89 -0.37 28.56 35.75
N ASN A 90 -1.18 27.93 34.90
CA ASN A 90 -2.19 26.93 35.27
C ASN A 90 -1.99 25.62 34.49
N PHE A 91 -0.74 25.15 34.43
CA PHE A 91 -0.40 23.95 33.67
C PHE A 91 -1.11 22.70 34.22
N SER A 92 -1.88 22.04 33.35
CA SER A 92 -2.59 20.79 33.64
C SER A 92 -2.21 19.69 32.65
N PHE A 93 -2.54 18.43 32.98
CA PHE A 93 -2.39 17.31 32.06
C PHE A 93 -3.15 17.52 30.74
N ILE A 94 -4.28 18.24 30.78
CA ILE A 94 -5.06 18.56 29.59
C ILE A 94 -4.27 19.51 28.68
N ASN A 95 -3.64 20.55 29.26
CA ASN A 95 -2.81 21.49 28.51
C ASN A 95 -1.64 20.77 27.82
N PHE A 96 -1.03 19.81 28.53
CA PHE A 96 0.02 18.95 27.96
C PHE A 96 -0.48 18.11 26.77
N PHE A 97 -1.64 17.46 26.91
CA PHE A 97 -2.25 16.66 25.84
C PHE A 97 -2.62 17.48 24.61
N VAL A 98 -3.17 18.68 24.81
CA VAL A 98 -3.46 19.61 23.74
C VAL A 98 -2.18 20.02 23.02
N LEU A 99 -1.13 20.39 23.76
CA LEU A 99 0.18 20.74 23.19
C LEU A 99 0.76 19.59 22.36
N LEU A 100 0.74 18.37 22.90
CA LEU A 100 1.21 17.17 22.21
C LEU A 100 0.42 16.92 20.92
N SER A 101 -0.89 17.17 20.94
CA SER A 101 -1.74 17.05 19.75
C SER A 101 -1.40 18.09 18.68
N TYR A 102 -1.16 19.36 19.05
CA TYR A 102 -0.71 20.39 18.11
C TYR A 102 0.62 20.03 17.45
N PHE A 103 1.61 19.59 18.24
CA PHE A 103 2.89 19.16 17.69
C PHE A 103 2.79 17.92 16.81
N SER A 104 2.00 16.92 17.22
CA SER A 104 1.79 15.71 16.41
C SER A 104 1.11 16.01 15.09
N SER A 105 0.13 16.92 15.11
CA SER A 105 -0.58 17.39 13.91
C SER A 105 0.35 18.20 13.00
N ALA A 106 1.19 19.07 13.58
CA ALA A 106 2.19 19.83 12.82
C ALA A 106 3.22 18.93 12.14
N PHE A 107 3.76 17.95 12.87
CA PHE A 107 4.69 16.96 12.32
C PHE A 107 4.06 16.21 11.16
N TYR A 108 2.81 15.77 11.32
CA TYR A 108 2.08 15.12 10.25
C TYR A 108 1.93 16.01 9.00
N CYS A 109 1.57 17.28 9.19
CA CYS A 109 1.49 18.24 8.09
C CYS A 109 2.84 18.42 7.38
N PHE A 110 3.98 18.44 8.09
CA PHE A 110 5.29 18.48 7.44
C PHE A 110 5.59 17.23 6.63
N GLU A 111 5.24 16.05 7.14
CA GLU A 111 5.43 14.80 6.38
C GLU A 111 4.53 14.77 5.15
N LEU A 112 3.28 15.21 5.25
CA LEU A 112 2.41 15.38 4.08
C LEU A 112 2.95 16.39 3.07
N SER A 113 3.61 17.46 3.53
CA SER A 113 4.21 18.46 2.63
C SER A 113 5.30 17.87 1.74
N LYS A 114 5.98 16.82 2.22
CA LYS A 114 6.99 16.06 1.48
C LYS A 114 6.39 14.93 0.62
N GLY A 115 5.07 14.72 0.70
CA GLY A 115 4.39 13.57 0.08
C GLY A 115 4.59 12.25 0.84
N ASN A 116 5.15 12.31 2.05
CA ASN A 116 5.38 11.13 2.86
C ASN A 116 4.09 10.64 3.52
N VAL A 117 4.08 9.35 3.79
CA VAL A 117 2.96 8.62 4.35
C VAL A 117 3.42 7.96 5.65
N LEU A 118 2.72 8.24 6.76
CA LEU A 118 3.15 7.83 8.10
C LEU A 118 2.68 6.44 8.50
N ASN A 119 1.47 6.02 8.11
CA ASN A 119 1.10 4.62 8.29
C ASN A 119 1.94 3.81 7.30
N LYS A 120 2.74 2.88 7.79
CA LYS A 120 3.57 2.01 6.96
C LYS A 120 2.90 0.66 6.67
N GLU A 121 1.69 0.41 7.17
CA GLU A 121 0.98 -0.84 6.93
C GLU A 121 0.44 -0.92 5.49
N PRO A 122 1.05 -1.71 4.60
CA PRO A 122 0.72 -1.71 3.17
C PRO A 122 -0.64 -2.34 2.87
N LYS A 123 -1.37 -2.87 3.87
CA LYS A 123 -2.72 -3.42 3.69
C LYS A 123 -3.75 -2.34 3.36
N TYR A 124 -3.51 -1.10 3.78
CA TYR A 124 -4.46 0.00 3.65
C TYR A 124 -4.14 0.93 2.49
N TYR A 125 -2.93 0.82 1.93
CA TYR A 125 -2.47 1.62 0.81
C TYR A 125 -2.59 0.87 -0.50
N PHE A 126 -3.03 1.60 -1.52
CA PHE A 126 -3.00 1.15 -2.91
C PHE A 126 -3.77 -0.17 -3.09
N GLU A 127 -5.10 -0.04 -3.10
CA GLU A 127 -5.93 -0.98 -3.84
C GLU A 127 -5.50 -0.89 -5.33
N GLY A 128 -4.51 -1.69 -5.72
CA GLY A 128 -4.16 -1.95 -7.11
C GLY A 128 -3.11 -1.04 -7.76
N THR A 129 -1.85 -1.08 -7.32
CA THR A 129 -0.76 -0.98 -8.29
C THR A 129 -0.43 -2.40 -8.77
N ASN A 130 -0.42 -2.59 -10.09
CA ASN A 130 -0.17 -3.86 -10.78
C ASN A 130 0.99 -4.68 -10.20
N GLU A 131 1.97 -4.03 -9.57
CA GLU A 131 3.13 -4.65 -8.95
C GLU A 131 2.78 -5.71 -7.90
N ARG A 132 1.85 -5.48 -6.96
CA ARG A 132 1.56 -6.49 -5.92
C ARG A 132 0.86 -7.72 -6.49
N LYS A 133 -0.03 -7.54 -7.47
CA LYS A 133 -0.64 -8.64 -8.22
C LYS A 133 0.40 -9.37 -9.06
N VAL A 134 1.33 -8.65 -9.70
CA VAL A 134 2.41 -9.24 -10.50
C VAL A 134 3.38 -10.01 -9.61
N THR A 135 3.80 -9.49 -8.46
CA THR A 135 4.68 -10.18 -7.51
C THR A 135 4.00 -11.40 -6.88
N GLU A 136 2.75 -11.30 -6.43
CA GLU A 136 2.02 -12.47 -5.90
C GLU A 136 1.77 -13.52 -6.99
N THR A 137 1.50 -13.09 -8.23
CA THR A 137 1.36 -13.99 -9.36
C THR A 137 2.70 -14.66 -9.68
N LYS A 138 3.80 -13.92 -9.68
CA LYS A 138 5.15 -14.42 -9.93
C LYS A 138 5.58 -15.43 -8.87
N MET A 139 5.38 -15.14 -7.58
CA MET A 139 5.69 -16.08 -6.49
C MET A 139 4.81 -17.35 -6.54
N LYS A 140 3.52 -17.23 -6.91
CA LYS A 140 2.64 -18.39 -7.14
C LYS A 140 3.07 -19.22 -8.34
N LEU A 141 3.56 -18.56 -9.39
CA LEU A 141 4.05 -19.20 -10.60
C LEU A 141 5.36 -19.96 -10.34
N GLU A 142 6.32 -19.32 -9.68
CA GLU A 142 7.60 -19.91 -9.28
C GLU A 142 7.40 -21.15 -8.40
N SER A 143 6.48 -21.07 -7.42
CA SER A 143 6.14 -22.24 -6.59
C SER A 143 5.43 -23.35 -7.38
N THR A 144 4.60 -23.00 -8.36
CA THR A 144 3.95 -23.99 -9.24
C THR A 144 4.97 -24.69 -10.13
N ILE A 145 5.91 -23.95 -10.73
CA ILE A 145 6.98 -24.50 -11.57
C ILE A 145 7.91 -25.40 -10.74
N SER A 146 8.33 -24.95 -9.56
CA SER A 146 9.15 -25.75 -8.63
C SER A 146 8.44 -27.05 -8.24
N ASN A 147 7.14 -27.00 -7.96
CA ASN A 147 6.35 -28.20 -7.69
C ASN A 147 6.29 -29.15 -8.89
N LEU A 148 6.14 -28.65 -10.12
CA LEU A 148 6.14 -29.50 -11.32
C LEU A 148 7.50 -30.17 -11.55
N VAL A 149 8.60 -29.46 -11.33
CA VAL A 149 9.96 -30.02 -11.40
C VAL A 149 10.12 -31.13 -10.37
N ASN A 150 9.75 -30.87 -9.11
CA ASN A 150 9.82 -31.87 -8.03
C ASN A 150 8.98 -33.12 -8.33
N LEU A 151 7.79 -32.95 -8.91
CA LEU A 151 6.91 -34.06 -9.28
C LEU A 151 7.48 -34.87 -10.46
N LYS A 152 8.12 -34.19 -11.42
CA LYS A 152 8.84 -34.84 -12.52
C LYS A 152 10.03 -35.65 -12.02
N GLU A 153 10.89 -35.06 -11.19
CA GLU A 153 12.09 -35.73 -10.65
C GLU A 153 11.74 -36.95 -9.79
N LYS A 154 10.60 -36.91 -9.09
CA LYS A 154 10.08 -38.05 -8.33
C LYS A 154 9.45 -39.14 -9.21
N GLY A 155 9.43 -38.97 -10.53
CA GLY A 155 8.81 -39.90 -11.49
C GLY A 155 7.28 -39.96 -11.38
N ILE A 156 6.65 -38.98 -10.73
CA ILE A 156 5.19 -38.90 -10.58
C ILE A 156 4.55 -38.35 -11.86
N LEU A 157 5.27 -37.47 -12.57
CA LEU A 157 4.87 -36.97 -13.89
C LEU A 157 5.78 -37.57 -14.97
N THR A 158 5.17 -37.98 -16.08
CA THR A 158 5.89 -38.30 -17.31
C THR A 158 6.44 -37.03 -17.98
N ASP A 159 7.41 -37.19 -18.88
CA ASP A 159 7.96 -36.07 -19.66
C ASP A 159 6.88 -35.35 -20.49
N GLU A 160 5.99 -36.11 -21.15
CA GLU A 160 4.82 -35.55 -21.84
C GLU A 160 3.91 -34.72 -20.92
N GLU A 161 3.55 -35.23 -19.74
CA GLU A 161 2.66 -34.52 -18.81
C GLU A 161 3.30 -33.25 -18.25
N TYR A 162 4.60 -33.31 -17.94
CA TYR A 162 5.36 -32.14 -17.51
C TYR A 162 5.37 -31.07 -18.61
N ASN A 163 5.72 -31.44 -19.84
CA ASN A 163 5.81 -30.51 -20.97
C ASN A 163 4.43 -29.89 -21.31
N GLN A 164 3.35 -30.66 -21.26
CA GLN A 164 2.00 -30.14 -21.47
C GLN A 164 1.59 -29.12 -20.39
N LYS A 165 1.92 -29.40 -19.12
CA LYS A 165 1.58 -28.50 -18.01
C LYS A 165 2.40 -27.21 -18.05
N ILE A 166 3.68 -27.30 -18.40
CA ILE A 166 4.54 -26.12 -18.61
C ILE A 166 4.02 -25.30 -19.80
N GLY A 167 3.75 -25.90 -20.95
CA GLY A 167 3.25 -25.16 -22.12
C GLY A 167 1.92 -24.45 -21.87
N LYS A 168 1.04 -25.03 -21.04
CA LYS A 168 -0.18 -24.35 -20.59
C LYS A 168 0.12 -23.13 -19.72
N ILE A 169 1.07 -23.26 -18.79
CA ILE A 169 1.51 -22.14 -17.94
C ILE A 169 2.09 -21.01 -18.79
N GLU A 170 2.92 -21.33 -19.79
CA GLU A 170 3.49 -20.37 -20.72
C GLU A 170 2.38 -19.62 -21.49
N THR A 171 1.41 -20.35 -22.04
CA THR A 171 0.26 -19.75 -22.74
C THR A 171 -0.52 -18.80 -21.82
N ASP A 172 -0.79 -19.20 -20.58
CA ASP A 172 -1.50 -18.39 -19.60
C ASP A 172 -0.72 -17.12 -19.18
N ILE A 173 0.62 -17.13 -19.26
CA ILE A 173 1.48 -15.98 -19.00
C ILE A 173 1.42 -15.01 -20.18
N SER A 174 1.71 -15.50 -21.40
CA SER A 174 1.72 -14.67 -22.60
C SER A 174 0.36 -14.01 -22.83
N GLU A 175 -0.76 -14.69 -22.55
CA GLU A 175 -2.08 -14.07 -22.59
C GLU A 175 -2.28 -12.95 -21.56
N ARG A 176 -1.75 -13.12 -20.35
CA ARG A 176 -1.84 -12.11 -19.29
C ARG A 176 -0.98 -10.89 -19.60
N GLU A 177 0.23 -11.10 -20.11
CA GLU A 177 1.13 -10.03 -20.51
C GLU A 177 0.57 -9.25 -21.69
N LEU A 178 0.03 -9.95 -22.70
CA LEU A 178 -0.68 -9.33 -23.80
C LEU A 178 -1.82 -8.46 -23.30
N LYS A 179 -2.71 -8.95 -22.42
CA LYS A 179 -3.83 -8.16 -21.87
C LYS A 179 -3.36 -6.94 -21.07
N ASN A 180 -2.17 -7.01 -20.49
CA ASN A 180 -1.57 -5.93 -19.71
C ASN A 180 -0.76 -4.93 -20.56
N SER A 181 -0.47 -5.26 -21.82
CA SER A 181 0.31 -4.40 -22.72
C SER A 181 -0.43 -3.11 -23.04
N THR A 182 0.35 -2.10 -23.43
CA THR A 182 -0.18 -0.78 -23.77
C THR A 182 -1.01 -0.87 -25.05
N GLU A 183 -0.53 -1.65 -26.00
CA GLU A 183 -1.10 -1.93 -27.31
C GLU A 183 -2.47 -2.60 -27.17
N TYR A 184 -2.59 -3.62 -26.30
CA TYR A 184 -3.86 -4.27 -26.02
C TYR A 184 -4.87 -3.30 -25.41
N LYS A 185 -4.45 -2.50 -24.42
CA LYS A 185 -5.32 -1.51 -23.75
C LYS A 185 -5.80 -0.43 -24.72
N GLN A 186 -4.93 0.01 -25.63
CA GLN A 186 -5.27 0.94 -26.69
C GLN A 186 -6.29 0.34 -27.66
N LEU A 187 -6.05 -0.88 -28.16
CA LEU A 187 -7.00 -1.59 -29.03
C LEU A 187 -8.34 -1.81 -28.34
N LYS A 188 -8.32 -2.13 -27.04
CA LYS A 188 -9.53 -2.32 -26.25
C LYS A 188 -10.32 -1.03 -26.09
N SER A 189 -9.64 0.09 -25.84
CA SER A 189 -10.26 1.42 -25.80
C SER A 189 -10.91 1.80 -27.13
N LEU A 190 -10.27 1.46 -28.26
CA LEU A 190 -10.81 1.71 -29.60
C LEU A 190 -12.02 0.83 -29.92
N LEU A 191 -12.04 -0.43 -29.46
CA LEU A 191 -13.22 -1.29 -29.55
C LEU A 191 -14.38 -0.74 -28.70
N ASP A 192 -14.10 -0.37 -27.45
CA ASP A 192 -15.12 0.09 -26.50
C ASP A 192 -15.72 1.46 -26.90
N SER A 193 -14.96 2.28 -27.62
CA SER A 193 -15.45 3.53 -28.22
C SER A 193 -16.19 3.34 -29.55
N GLY A 194 -16.31 2.09 -30.05
CA GLY A 194 -16.97 1.77 -31.31
C GLY A 194 -16.19 2.19 -32.56
N VAL A 195 -14.91 2.57 -32.41
CA VAL A 195 -14.02 2.91 -33.51
C VAL A 195 -13.54 1.66 -34.25
N LEU A 196 -13.33 0.56 -33.52
CA LEU A 196 -13.05 -0.75 -34.09
C LEU A 196 -14.29 -1.65 -34.01
N THR A 197 -14.49 -2.45 -35.05
CA THR A 197 -15.36 -3.62 -34.97
C THR A 197 -14.69 -4.74 -34.17
N LYS A 198 -15.50 -5.70 -33.70
CA LYS A 198 -15.00 -6.88 -32.98
C LYS A 198 -14.01 -7.68 -33.83
N ASP A 199 -14.30 -7.84 -35.12
CA ASP A 199 -13.46 -8.60 -36.05
C ASP A 199 -12.12 -7.91 -36.29
N GLU A 200 -12.10 -6.58 -36.40
CA GLU A 200 -10.86 -5.81 -36.50
C GLU A 200 -10.03 -5.86 -35.21
N PHE A 201 -10.68 -5.85 -34.05
CA PHE A 201 -10.01 -6.03 -32.77
C PHE A 201 -9.35 -7.40 -32.69
N GLU A 202 -10.08 -8.49 -32.98
CA GLU A 202 -9.54 -9.85 -32.93
C GLU A 202 -8.38 -10.07 -33.91
N ASN A 203 -8.49 -9.57 -35.15
CA ASN A 203 -7.41 -9.64 -36.12
C ASN A 203 -6.14 -8.91 -35.64
N LYS A 204 -6.29 -7.72 -35.02
CA LYS A 204 -5.15 -6.95 -34.49
C LYS A 204 -4.54 -7.61 -33.26
N ILE A 205 -5.34 -8.26 -32.41
CA ILE A 205 -4.85 -9.05 -31.27
C ILE A 205 -4.02 -10.25 -31.75
N ASN A 206 -4.44 -10.93 -32.81
CA ASN A 206 -3.69 -12.06 -33.36
C ASN A 206 -2.31 -11.63 -33.91
N LEU A 207 -2.24 -10.47 -34.57
CA LEU A 207 -0.96 -9.90 -35.01
C LEU A 207 0.00 -9.59 -33.84
N LEU A 208 -0.53 -9.17 -32.69
CA LEU A 208 0.27 -8.93 -31.48
C LEU A 208 0.83 -10.23 -30.88
N LYS A 209 0.06 -11.32 -30.93
CA LYS A 209 0.51 -12.64 -30.48
C LYS A 209 1.65 -13.17 -31.37
N ASP A 210 1.52 -13.03 -32.68
CA ASP A 210 2.52 -13.51 -33.64
C ASP A 210 3.84 -12.70 -33.60
N SER A 211 3.80 -11.46 -33.08
CA SER A 211 4.97 -10.58 -32.96
C SER A 211 5.66 -10.67 -31.59
N SER A 212 4.99 -11.10 -30.53
CA SER A 212 5.61 -11.40 -29.22
C SER A 212 6.39 -12.71 -29.19
N ASP A 213 6.02 -13.69 -30.02
CA ASP A 213 6.62 -15.03 -30.09
C ASP A 213 8.11 -15.07 -30.53
N LYS A 214 8.71 -13.93 -30.92
CA LYS A 214 10.04 -13.93 -31.55
C LYS A 214 11.24 -13.45 -30.72
N GLU A 215 11.09 -12.72 -29.62
CA GLU A 215 12.30 -12.20 -28.94
C GLU A 215 12.27 -12.00 -27.42
N VAL A 216 11.10 -11.94 -26.76
CA VAL A 216 11.03 -11.55 -25.33
C VAL A 216 10.77 -12.74 -24.39
N ASP A 217 9.98 -13.74 -24.80
CA ASP A 217 9.46 -14.76 -23.87
C ASP A 217 10.44 -15.90 -23.55
N LYS A 218 11.36 -16.25 -24.47
CA LYS A 218 12.40 -17.26 -24.17
C LYS A 218 13.40 -16.78 -23.11
N ILE A 219 13.62 -15.48 -22.97
CA ILE A 219 14.69 -14.92 -22.13
C ILE A 219 14.26 -14.82 -20.67
N GLU A 220 13.01 -14.46 -20.38
CA GLU A 220 12.53 -14.33 -19.00
C GLU A 220 12.16 -15.69 -18.39
N ILE A 221 11.55 -16.59 -19.16
CA ILE A 221 11.21 -17.94 -18.72
C ILE A 221 12.47 -18.79 -18.50
N SER A 222 13.47 -18.69 -19.38
CA SER A 222 14.78 -19.35 -19.16
C SER A 222 15.51 -18.79 -17.94
N LYS A 223 15.44 -17.48 -17.67
CA LYS A 223 15.99 -16.89 -16.44
C LYS A 223 15.30 -17.41 -15.20
N ILE A 224 13.96 -17.51 -15.20
CA ILE A 224 13.20 -18.02 -14.06
C ILE A 224 13.49 -19.52 -13.85
N LEU A 225 13.49 -20.33 -14.91
CA LEU A 225 13.88 -21.75 -14.87
C LEU A 225 15.29 -21.94 -14.33
N ASN A 226 16.26 -21.18 -14.83
CA ASN A 226 17.64 -21.26 -14.36
C ASN A 226 17.75 -20.86 -12.89
N SER A 227 17.05 -19.80 -12.45
CA SER A 227 17.06 -19.36 -11.05
C SER A 227 16.40 -20.37 -10.10
N ALA A 228 15.30 -21.01 -10.52
CA ALA A 228 14.61 -22.02 -9.73
C ALA A 228 15.46 -23.29 -9.61
N THR A 229 16.16 -23.66 -10.68
CA THR A 229 17.08 -24.80 -10.72
C THR A 229 18.32 -24.54 -9.84
N ASP A 230 18.91 -23.34 -9.92
CA ASP A 230 20.06 -22.94 -9.11
C ASP A 230 19.76 -22.91 -7.61
N ASN A 231 18.56 -22.44 -7.21
CA ASN A 231 18.16 -22.42 -5.81
C ASN A 231 17.95 -23.84 -5.26
N TYR A 232 17.33 -24.72 -6.04
CA TYR A 232 17.15 -26.13 -5.64
C TYR A 232 18.49 -26.87 -5.50
N LEU A 233 19.43 -26.66 -6.43
CA LEU A 233 20.77 -27.25 -6.36
C LEU A 233 21.58 -26.73 -5.16
N LYS A 234 21.36 -25.48 -4.73
CA LYS A 234 21.98 -24.95 -3.50
C LYS A 234 21.40 -25.59 -2.24
N ASP A 235 20.10 -25.85 -2.20
CA ASP A 235 19.46 -26.50 -1.05
C ASP A 235 19.89 -27.96 -0.91
N LEU A 236 20.14 -28.66 -2.02
CA LEU A 236 20.69 -30.02 -2.04
C LEU A 236 22.16 -30.11 -1.58
N ASN A 237 22.98 -29.11 -1.89
CA ASN A 237 24.40 -29.08 -1.51
C ASN A 237 24.66 -28.59 -0.06
N ASN A 238 23.62 -28.12 0.63
CA ASN A 238 23.67 -27.66 2.03
C ASN A 238 23.07 -28.69 3.03
N LEU A 239 22.77 -29.90 2.56
CA LEU A 239 22.34 -31.09 3.33
C LEU A 239 23.48 -32.11 3.40
#